data_AF-A0A0C2SMH4-F1
#
_entry.id   AF-A0A0C2SMH4-F1
#
_cell.length_a   1.000
_cell.length_b   1.000
_cell.length_c   1.000
_cell.angle_alpha   90.00
_cell.angle_beta   90.00
_cell.angle_gamma   90.00
#
_symmetry.space_group_name_H-M   'P 1'
#
loop_
_entity.id
_entity.type
_entity.pdbx_description
1 polymer ?
#
loop_
_entity_poly.entity_id
_entity_poly.type
_entity_poly.pdbx_seq_one_letter_code
_entity_poly.pdbx_strand_id
1 'polypeptide(L)'
;MPLPEAFDGAMKNVDGFIASCGLYMGARNAEFTTEQSRINWILSFCTKGAALDWRQSEMELGRVTGRMSFATAAELEDEIQRRFGDTDRVATKIIHLRTIKQGDRIAEEHIQDFRKAAIGSGYEGRALIEEFKRGLNQPLRERIMMSENVPITIKDWY
;
A
#
# COMPACT_ATOMS: atom_id res chain seq x y z
N MET A 1 13.15 -8.15 14.97
CA MET A 1 12.13 -7.79 13.97
C MET A 1 11.01 -8.82 14.05
N PRO A 2 9.73 -8.41 14.14
CA PRO A 2 8.62 -9.35 14.24
C PRO A 2 8.46 -10.14 12.94
N LEU A 3 7.90 -11.34 13.05
CA LEU A 3 7.52 -12.16 11.90
C LEU A 3 6.28 -11.54 11.21
N PRO A 4 6.14 -11.67 9.89
CA PRO A 4 4.89 -11.39 9.20
C PRO A 4 3.71 -12.13 9.83
N GLU A 5 2.54 -11.51 9.82
CA GLU A 5 1.30 -12.18 10.20
C GLU A 5 0.89 -13.19 9.11
N ALA A 6 0.09 -14.19 9.50
CA ALA A 6 -0.49 -15.14 8.56
C ALA A 6 -1.39 -14.43 7.55
N PHE A 7 -1.06 -14.56 6.26
CA PHE A 7 -1.79 -13.93 5.17
C PHE A 7 -3.01 -14.79 4.78
N ASP A 8 -4.16 -14.14 4.69
CA ASP A 8 -5.47 -14.74 4.41
C ASP A 8 -5.97 -14.52 2.98
N GLY A 9 -5.27 -13.68 2.20
CA GLY A 9 -5.70 -13.27 0.86
C GLY A 9 -6.58 -12.02 0.85
N ALA A 10 -6.80 -11.35 1.98
CA ALA A 10 -7.60 -10.13 2.01
C ALA A 10 -6.83 -8.94 1.41
N MET A 11 -7.46 -8.25 0.46
CA MET A 11 -6.88 -7.10 -0.27
C MET A 11 -6.26 -6.04 0.65
N LYS A 12 -6.95 -5.69 1.74
CA LYS A 12 -6.47 -4.71 2.73
C LYS A 12 -5.16 -5.10 3.42
N ASN A 13 -4.79 -6.38 3.41
CA ASN A 13 -3.61 -6.92 4.09
C ASN A 13 -2.42 -7.10 3.15
N VAL A 14 -2.61 -7.01 1.82
CA VAL A 14 -1.57 -7.32 0.81
C VAL A 14 -0.33 -6.47 0.98
N ASP A 15 -0.49 -5.14 1.04
CA ASP A 15 0.63 -4.19 1.13
C ASP A 15 1.42 -4.40 2.43
N GLY A 16 0.70 -4.58 3.55
CA GLY A 16 1.31 -4.83 4.86
C GLY A 16 2.05 -6.16 4.91
N PHE A 17 1.51 -7.19 4.27
CA PHE A 17 2.13 -8.51 4.18
C PHE A 17 3.44 -8.46 3.37
N ILE A 18 3.40 -7.92 2.14
CA ILE A 18 4.58 -7.78 1.28
C ILE A 18 5.67 -6.95 1.97
N ALA A 19 5.31 -5.81 2.56
CA ALA A 19 6.26 -4.96 3.28
C ALA A 19 6.91 -5.68 4.47
N SER A 20 6.13 -6.45 5.24
CA SER A 20 6.65 -7.21 6.39
C SER A 20 7.62 -8.30 5.95
N CYS A 21 7.31 -9.01 4.86
CA CYS A 21 8.19 -10.01 4.26
C CYS A 21 9.52 -9.39 3.79
N GLY A 22 9.45 -8.28 3.04
CA GLY A 22 10.62 -7.56 2.54
C GLY A 22 11.52 -7.03 3.66
N LEU A 23 10.93 -6.43 4.71
CA LEU A 23 11.68 -5.97 5.88
C LEU A 23 12.40 -7.12 6.60
N TYR A 24 11.70 -8.23 6.84
CA TYR A 24 12.26 -9.39 7.52
C TYR A 24 13.43 -10.00 6.74
N MET A 25 13.24 -10.22 5.44
CA MET A 25 14.28 -10.78 4.58
C MET A 25 15.45 -9.82 4.42
N GLY A 26 15.20 -8.51 4.28
CA GLY A 26 16.24 -7.48 4.19
C GLY A 26 17.13 -7.44 5.45
N ALA A 27 16.53 -7.56 6.64
CA ALA A 27 17.28 -7.62 7.89
C ALA A 27 18.07 -8.91 8.09
N ARG A 28 17.72 -9.98 7.38
CA ARG A 28 18.31 -11.32 7.50
C ARG A 28 18.80 -11.84 6.15
N ASN A 29 19.39 -10.98 5.33
CA ASN A 29 19.76 -11.32 3.95
C ASN A 29 20.66 -12.58 3.84
N ALA A 30 21.50 -12.83 4.85
CA ALA A 30 22.33 -14.04 4.93
C ALA A 30 21.55 -15.36 5.08
N GLU A 31 20.31 -15.32 5.58
CA GLU A 31 19.39 -16.47 5.65
C GLU A 31 18.65 -16.71 4.31
N PHE A 32 18.63 -15.71 3.41
CA PHE A 32 17.85 -15.70 2.18
C PHE A 32 18.74 -15.56 0.93
N THR A 33 19.67 -16.50 0.78
CA THR A 33 20.70 -16.49 -0.28
C THR A 33 20.22 -16.96 -1.65
N THR A 34 19.03 -17.56 -1.73
CA THR A 34 18.45 -18.07 -2.98
C THR A 34 17.02 -17.60 -3.18
N GLU A 35 16.61 -17.43 -4.44
CA GLU A 35 15.21 -17.09 -4.79
C GLU A 35 14.24 -18.14 -4.24
N GLN A 36 14.58 -19.42 -4.32
CA GLN A 36 13.75 -20.49 -3.79
C GLN A 36 13.53 -20.38 -2.27
N SER A 37 14.56 -20.01 -1.51
CA SER A 37 14.42 -19.80 -0.06
C SER A 37 13.48 -18.63 0.27
N ARG A 38 13.53 -17.55 -0.52
CA ARG A 38 12.65 -16.38 -0.38
C ARG A 38 11.21 -16.71 -0.72
N ILE A 39 11.00 -17.38 -1.86
CA ILE A 39 9.69 -17.87 -2.31
C ILE A 39 9.04 -18.76 -1.27
N ASN A 40 9.76 -19.80 -0.84
CA ASN A 40 9.26 -20.74 0.16
C ASN A 40 8.91 -20.02 1.47
N TRP A 41 9.70 -19.02 1.84
CA TRP A 41 9.47 -18.29 3.06
C TRP A 41 8.19 -17.45 3.00
N ILE A 42 8.01 -16.65 1.95
CA ILE A 42 6.78 -15.86 1.73
C ILE A 42 5.56 -16.79 1.73
N LEU A 43 5.60 -17.88 0.94
CA LEU A 43 4.48 -18.83 0.84
C LEU A 43 4.16 -19.53 2.16
N SER A 44 5.11 -19.67 3.07
CA SER A 44 4.87 -20.29 4.37
C SER A 44 3.87 -19.51 5.24
N PHE A 45 3.66 -18.22 4.97
CA PHE A 45 2.69 -17.37 5.68
C PHE A 45 1.31 -17.35 5.02
N CYS A 46 1.20 -17.79 3.76
CA CYS A 46 -0.07 -17.97 3.06
C CYS A 46 -0.81 -19.20 3.60
N THR A 47 -1.38 -19.08 4.81
CA THR A 47 -1.87 -20.22 5.60
C THR A 47 -3.35 -20.16 5.94
N LYS A 48 -4.05 -19.11 5.50
CA LYS A 48 -5.47 -18.91 5.78
C LYS A 48 -6.21 -18.50 4.50
N GLY A 49 -7.53 -18.67 4.52
CA GLY A 49 -8.44 -18.14 3.50
C GLY A 49 -8.01 -18.48 2.07
N ALA A 50 -8.27 -17.53 1.16
CA ALA A 50 -7.97 -17.69 -0.26
C ALA A 50 -6.46 -17.82 -0.54
N ALA A 51 -5.60 -17.28 0.33
CA ALA A 51 -4.16 -17.42 0.20
C ALA A 51 -3.68 -18.87 0.42
N LEU A 52 -4.31 -19.62 1.34
CA LEU A 52 -4.00 -21.03 1.56
C LEU A 52 -4.32 -21.87 0.32
N ASP A 53 -5.54 -21.71 -0.21
CA ASP A 53 -6.02 -22.45 -1.38
C ASP A 53 -5.14 -22.18 -2.61
N TRP A 54 -4.77 -20.91 -2.80
CA TRP A 54 -3.86 -20.50 -3.85
C TRP A 54 -2.46 -21.11 -3.68
N ARG A 55 -1.87 -21.03 -2.48
CA ARG A 55 -0.56 -21.64 -2.21
C ARG A 55 -0.58 -23.13 -2.51
N GLN A 56 -1.61 -23.86 -2.08
CA GLN A 56 -1.73 -25.29 -2.35
C GLN A 56 -1.81 -25.57 -3.85
N SER A 57 -2.52 -24.73 -4.61
CA SER A 57 -2.61 -24.84 -6.06
C SER A 57 -1.26 -24.61 -6.75
N GLU A 58 -0.48 -23.61 -6.31
CA GLU A 58 0.88 -23.36 -6.85
C GLU A 58 1.85 -24.50 -6.49
N MET A 59 1.75 -25.06 -5.28
CA MET A 59 2.56 -26.22 -4.89
C MET A 59 2.24 -27.45 -5.74
N GLU A 60 0.96 -27.71 -6.03
CA GLU A 60 0.56 -28.82 -6.89
C GLU A 60 0.98 -28.58 -8.35
N LEU A 61 0.86 -27.35 -8.85
CA LEU A 61 1.38 -26.98 -10.17
C LEU A 61 2.89 -27.25 -10.27
N GLY A 62 3.65 -26.86 -9.25
CA GLY A 62 5.08 -27.14 -9.14
C GLY A 62 5.39 -28.64 -9.13
N ARG A 63 4.58 -29.44 -8.43
CA ARG A 63 4.72 -30.90 -8.38
C ARG A 63 4.46 -31.57 -9.73
N VAL A 64 3.44 -31.11 -10.46
CA VAL A 64 3.02 -31.71 -11.75
C VAL A 64 3.90 -31.24 -12.90
N THR A 65 4.27 -29.96 -12.93
CA THR A 65 4.94 -29.35 -14.09
C THR A 65 6.43 -29.06 -13.87
N GLY A 66 6.93 -29.22 -12.65
CA GLY A 66 8.30 -28.89 -12.26
C GLY A 66 8.57 -27.39 -12.09
N ARG A 67 7.55 -26.53 -12.24
CA ARG A 67 7.68 -25.07 -12.09
C ARG A 67 6.44 -24.44 -11.45
N MET A 68 6.65 -23.40 -10.65
CA MET A 68 5.58 -22.52 -10.17
C MET A 68 5.31 -21.39 -11.19
N SER A 69 4.28 -20.59 -10.95
CA SER A 69 3.95 -19.44 -11.78
C SER A 69 4.94 -18.27 -11.67
N PHE A 70 5.89 -18.35 -10.74
CA PHE A 70 6.95 -17.36 -10.46
C PHE A 70 8.28 -18.10 -10.20
N ALA A 71 9.38 -17.49 -10.61
CA ALA A 71 10.75 -17.97 -10.44
C ALA A 71 11.56 -17.14 -9.43
N THR A 72 11.10 -15.91 -9.13
CA THR A 72 11.75 -15.01 -8.16
C THR A 72 10.78 -14.53 -7.08
N ALA A 73 11.32 -14.03 -5.97
CA ALA A 73 10.54 -13.41 -4.91
C ALA A 73 9.80 -12.15 -5.41
N ALA A 74 10.41 -11.38 -6.31
CA ALA A 74 9.78 -10.21 -6.92
C ALA A 74 8.57 -10.61 -7.78
N GLU A 75 8.71 -11.65 -8.61
CA GLU A 75 7.59 -12.18 -9.39
C GLU A 75 6.47 -12.74 -8.51
N LEU A 76 6.82 -13.35 -7.37
CA LEU A 76 5.83 -13.80 -6.38
C LEU A 76 5.09 -12.62 -5.75
N GLU A 77 5.78 -11.54 -5.39
CA GLU A 77 5.16 -10.32 -4.85
C GLU A 77 4.21 -9.69 -5.87
N ASP A 78 4.61 -9.59 -7.13
CA ASP A 78 3.75 -9.12 -8.23
C ASP A 78 2.53 -10.02 -8.40
N GLU A 79 2.69 -11.33 -8.29
CA GLU A 79 1.61 -12.29 -8.42
C GLU A 79 0.61 -12.21 -7.25
N ILE A 80 1.10 -12.00 -6.02
CA ILE A 80 0.26 -11.72 -4.84
C ILE A 80 -0.52 -10.43 -5.07
N GLN A 81 0.15 -9.38 -5.54
CA GLN A 81 -0.47 -8.10 -5.83
C GLN A 81 -1.54 -8.22 -6.91
N ARG A 82 -1.28 -9.00 -7.96
CA ARG A 82 -2.19 -9.22 -9.07
C ARG A 82 -3.42 -10.03 -8.66
N ARG A 83 -3.26 -11.03 -7.79
CA ARG A 83 -4.35 -11.93 -7.38
C ARG A 83 -5.20 -11.39 -6.24
N PHE A 84 -4.57 -10.79 -5.24
CA PHE A 84 -5.23 -10.39 -4.00
C PHE A 84 -5.25 -8.88 -3.79
N GLY A 85 -4.37 -8.15 -4.46
CA GLY A 85 -4.26 -6.72 -4.32
C GLY A 85 -5.33 -5.97 -5.09
N ASP A 86 -5.27 -4.65 -4.97
CA ASP A 86 -6.16 -3.75 -5.68
C ASP A 86 -5.78 -3.67 -7.16
N THR A 87 -6.70 -4.10 -8.03
CA THR A 87 -6.51 -4.15 -9.48
C THR A 87 -6.40 -2.78 -10.13
N ASP A 88 -6.86 -1.71 -9.47
CA ASP A 88 -6.71 -0.32 -9.93
C ASP A 88 -6.21 0.57 -8.79
N ARG A 89 -5.05 0.21 -8.25
CA ARG A 89 -4.37 0.96 -7.17
C ARG A 89 -4.30 2.46 -7.41
N VAL A 90 -4.05 2.89 -8.65
CA VAL A 90 -3.93 4.31 -8.97
C VAL A 90 -5.31 4.97 -8.87
N ALA A 91 -6.36 4.40 -9.48
CA ALA A 91 -7.70 4.96 -9.35
C ALA A 91 -8.19 4.95 -7.90
N THR A 92 -7.95 3.88 -7.14
CA THR A 92 -8.32 3.82 -5.73
C THR A 92 -7.62 4.89 -4.90
N LYS A 93 -6.32 5.12 -5.13
CA LYS A 93 -5.58 6.21 -4.47
C LYS A 93 -6.11 7.58 -4.85
N ILE A 94 -6.44 7.80 -6.12
CA ILE A 94 -7.06 9.04 -6.59
C ILE A 94 -8.44 9.24 -5.93
N ILE A 95 -9.28 8.20 -5.90
CA ILE A 95 -10.61 8.27 -5.27
C ILE A 95 -10.45 8.57 -3.77
N HIS A 96 -9.56 7.87 -3.08
CA HIS A 96 -9.30 8.10 -1.67
C HIS A 96 -8.83 9.54 -1.40
N LEU A 97 -7.84 10.03 -2.16
CA LEU A 97 -7.35 11.41 -2.05
C LEU A 97 -8.47 12.44 -2.21
N ARG A 98 -9.35 12.25 -3.21
CA ARG A 98 -10.44 13.19 -3.53
C ARG A 98 -11.62 13.13 -2.58
N THR A 99 -11.75 12.03 -1.84
CA THR A 99 -12.87 11.78 -0.91
C THR A 99 -12.53 12.11 0.54
N ILE A 100 -11.25 12.19 0.90
CA ILE A 100 -10.84 12.63 2.24
C ILE A 100 -11.38 14.03 2.52
N LYS A 101 -12.04 14.17 3.67
CA LYS A 101 -12.52 15.42 4.24
C LYS A 101 -11.98 15.59 5.65
N GLN A 102 -11.71 16.82 6.04
CA GLN A 102 -11.41 17.16 7.42
C GLN A 102 -12.64 16.89 8.31
N GLY A 103 -13.82 17.34 7.88
CA GLY A 103 -15.04 17.22 8.68
C GLY A 103 -14.87 17.95 10.02
N ASP A 104 -15.24 17.30 11.11
CA ASP A 104 -15.12 17.83 12.48
C ASP A 104 -13.74 17.58 13.12
N ARG A 105 -12.84 16.91 12.40
CA ARG A 105 -11.49 16.59 12.90
C ARG A 105 -10.59 17.83 12.89
N ILE A 106 -9.58 17.79 13.75
CA ILE A 106 -8.54 18.83 13.77
C ILE A 106 -7.70 18.78 12.48
N ALA A 107 -7.13 19.92 12.11
CA ALA A 107 -6.38 20.06 10.86
C ALA A 107 -5.19 19.08 10.77
N GLU A 108 -4.48 18.86 11.88
CA GLU A 108 -3.33 17.95 11.94
C GLU A 108 -3.69 16.51 11.54
N GLU A 109 -4.83 15.99 12.00
CA GLU A 109 -5.31 14.65 11.61
C GLU A 109 -5.62 14.60 10.10
N HIS A 110 -6.26 15.64 9.57
CA HIS A 110 -6.55 15.73 8.14
C HIS A 110 -5.26 15.79 7.31
N ILE A 111 -4.25 16.54 7.75
CA ILE A 111 -2.94 16.65 7.10
C ILE A 111 -2.27 15.27 7.03
N GLN A 112 -2.28 14.52 8.14
CA GLN A 112 -1.67 13.19 8.19
C GLN A 112 -2.35 12.22 7.23
N ASP A 113 -3.68 12.19 7.20
CA ASP A 113 -4.43 11.33 6.29
C ASP A 113 -4.26 11.74 4.83
N PHE A 114 -4.29 13.04 4.55
CA PHE A 114 -4.11 13.55 3.19
C PHE A 114 -2.70 13.24 2.66
N ARG A 115 -1.66 13.41 3.49
CA ARG A 115 -0.28 13.04 3.14
C ARG A 115 -0.18 11.56 2.77
N LYS A 116 -0.81 10.68 3.54
CA LYS A 116 -0.82 9.23 3.24
C LYS A 116 -1.53 8.94 1.92
N ALA A 117 -2.69 9.56 1.68
CA ALA A 117 -3.47 9.36 0.46
C ALA A 117 -2.81 9.92 -0.80
N ALA A 118 -2.00 10.99 -0.66
CA ALA A 118 -1.29 11.59 -1.77
C ALA A 118 -0.21 10.65 -2.35
N ILE A 119 0.37 9.77 -1.54
CA ILE A 119 1.48 8.90 -1.94
C ILE A 119 1.06 7.91 -3.02
N GLY A 120 1.60 8.09 -4.22
CA GLY A 120 1.32 7.24 -5.38
C GLY A 120 -0.03 7.51 -6.05
N SER A 121 -0.69 8.63 -5.73
CA SER A 121 -1.86 9.12 -6.46
C SER A 121 -1.50 9.79 -7.81
N GLY A 122 -0.23 10.19 -7.97
CA GLY A 122 0.25 10.98 -9.12
C GLY A 122 -0.12 12.47 -9.06
N TYR A 123 -0.81 12.94 -8.02
CA TYR A 123 -1.14 14.34 -7.86
C TYR A 123 0.03 15.12 -7.28
N GLU A 124 0.43 16.19 -7.96
CA GLU A 124 1.53 17.06 -7.55
C GLU A 124 1.19 18.54 -7.78
N GLY A 125 2.02 19.42 -7.23
CA GLY A 125 1.94 20.86 -7.43
C GLY A 125 0.54 21.43 -7.18
N ARG A 126 0.02 22.18 -8.16
CA ARG A 126 -1.27 22.86 -8.05
C ARG A 126 -2.44 21.88 -7.89
N ALA A 127 -2.42 20.74 -8.59
CA ALA A 127 -3.51 19.76 -8.50
C ALA A 127 -3.65 19.20 -7.09
N LEU A 128 -2.53 18.90 -6.44
CA LEU A 128 -2.51 18.40 -5.06
C LEU A 128 -3.01 19.47 -4.06
N ILE A 129 -2.61 20.73 -4.24
CA ILE A 129 -3.07 21.86 -3.41
C ILE A 129 -4.58 22.05 -3.54
N GLU A 130 -5.14 21.98 -4.75
CA GLU A 130 -6.58 22.15 -4.94
C GLU A 130 -7.40 21.01 -4.31
N GLU A 131 -6.93 19.77 -4.37
CA GLU A 131 -7.61 18.66 -3.66
C GLU A 131 -7.47 18.81 -2.13
N PHE A 132 -6.34 19.31 -1.60
CA PHE A 132 -6.19 19.60 -0.17
C PHE A 132 -7.20 20.66 0.29
N LYS A 133 -7.26 21.80 -0.42
CA LYS A 133 -8.25 22.86 -0.17
C LYS A 133 -9.69 22.33 -0.23
N ARG A 134 -9.98 21.41 -1.14
CA ARG A 134 -11.31 20.78 -1.25
C ARG A 134 -11.61 19.86 -0.06
N GLY A 135 -10.58 19.31 0.58
CA GLY A 135 -10.66 18.45 1.76
C GLY A 135 -10.90 19.21 3.06
N LEU A 136 -10.37 20.42 3.19
CA LEU A 136 -10.46 21.26 4.39
C LEU A 136 -11.90 21.64 4.76
N ASN A 137 -12.14 21.88 6.06
CA ASN A 137 -13.40 22.46 6.51
C ASN A 137 -13.54 23.91 5.96
N GLN A 138 -14.76 24.23 5.51
CA GLN A 138 -15.02 25.49 4.80
C GLN A 138 -14.60 26.74 5.58
N PRO A 139 -14.91 26.90 6.89
CA PRO A 139 -14.53 28.11 7.64
C PRO A 139 -13.01 28.30 7.75
N LEU A 140 -12.24 27.22 7.96
CA LEU A 140 -10.78 27.31 8.03
C LEU A 140 -10.19 27.69 6.68
N ARG A 141 -10.66 27.03 5.62
CA ARG A 141 -10.22 27.32 4.25
C ARG A 141 -10.46 28.79 3.92
N GLU A 142 -11.66 29.30 4.18
CA GLU A 142 -12.00 30.71 3.93
C GLU A 142 -11.10 31.65 4.72
N ARG A 143 -10.88 31.38 6.01
CA ARG A 143 -9.97 32.16 6.85
C ARG A 143 -8.53 32.19 6.32
N ILE A 144 -8.01 31.07 5.85
CA ILE A 144 -6.66 31.00 5.25
C ILE A 144 -6.62 31.80 3.94
N MET A 145 -7.65 31.64 3.09
CA MET A 145 -7.73 32.34 1.80
C MET A 145 -7.92 33.87 1.93
N MET A 146 -8.42 34.36 3.07
CA MET A 146 -8.54 35.79 3.39
C MET A 146 -7.32 36.37 4.12
N SER A 147 -6.31 35.55 4.43
CA SER A 147 -5.09 36.01 5.09
C SER A 147 -4.16 36.75 4.11
N GLU A 148 -3.31 37.63 4.63
CA GLU A 148 -2.32 38.35 3.82
C GLU A 148 -1.29 37.41 3.17
N ASN A 149 -1.06 36.25 3.77
CA ASN A 149 -0.05 35.27 3.34
C ASN A 149 -0.71 33.94 2.97
N VAL A 150 -1.42 33.90 1.84
CA VAL A 150 -2.05 32.66 1.36
C VAL A 150 -0.99 31.63 0.95
N PRO A 151 -1.04 30.40 1.48
CA PRO A 151 -0.07 29.35 1.16
C PRO A 151 -0.05 29.00 -0.35
N ILE A 152 1.16 28.91 -0.93
CA ILE A 152 1.36 28.61 -2.36
C ILE A 152 1.99 27.24 -2.62
N THR A 153 2.60 26.62 -1.60
CA THR A 153 3.12 25.26 -1.69
C THR A 153 2.29 24.33 -0.80
N ILE A 154 2.24 23.04 -1.15
CA ILE A 154 1.56 22.04 -0.31
C ILE A 154 2.17 21.95 1.09
N LYS A 155 3.46 22.29 1.25
CA LYS A 155 4.13 22.32 2.56
C LYS A 155 3.63 23.44 3.45
N ASP A 156 3.29 24.59 2.86
CA ASP A 156 2.75 25.74 3.59
C ASP A 156 1.26 25.55 3.96
N TRP A 157 0.57 24.64 3.25
CA TRP A 157 -0.81 24.23 3.56
C TRP A 157 -0.90 23.21 4.69
N TYR A 158 0.19 22.49 4.97
CA TYR A 158 0.31 21.58 6.10
C TYR A 158 0.72 22.36 7.35
#